data_AF-A0A1Z8UL59-F1
#
_entry.id   AF-A0A1Z8UL59-F1
#
_cell.length_a   1.000
_cell.length_b   1.000
_cell.length_c   1.000
_cell.angle_alpha   90.00
_cell.angle_beta   90.00
_cell.angle_gamma   90.00
#
_symmetry.space_group_name_H-M   'P 1'
#
loop_
_entity.id
_entity.type
_entity.pdbx_description
1 polymer ?
#
loop_
_entity_poly.entity_id
_entity_poly.type
_entity_poly.pdbx_seq_one_letter_code
_entity_poly.pdbx_strand_id
1 'polypeptide(L)'
;MKKLCFLFFIAFLACKNNPIPEGFVSLEESVPSLVIELRYSTTDNFVGEIIDGYRNPKIVLTLETVNALKKVQNELKKQNLGLKIYDGYRPQKAVNHFIRWAKKLNDTVKKKKYYPMVRKDKLFEEGYVAERSGHSRGSTVDVTLIRIDSLNYGQELDMGSEWDYFGVKSWINYDSISYLQKENRRLLQNVMIKNGFKPYSKEWWHFTLENEPFTETYFDF
;
A
#
# COMPACT_ATOMS: atom_id res chain seq x y z
N MET A 1 17.13 46.17 -43.82
CA MET A 1 16.55 45.63 -42.56
C MET A 1 16.76 44.11 -42.53
N LYS A 2 17.76 43.61 -41.79
CA LYS A 2 18.01 42.16 -41.64
C LYS A 2 17.11 41.63 -40.53
N LYS A 3 16.18 40.70 -40.84
CA LYS A 3 15.38 40.00 -39.83
C LYS A 3 16.22 38.85 -39.25
N LEU A 4 16.49 38.92 -37.95
CA LEU A 4 17.16 37.87 -37.19
C LEU A 4 16.09 36.88 -36.71
N CYS A 5 16.10 35.65 -37.24
CA CYS A 5 15.25 34.57 -36.75
C CYS A 5 15.96 33.88 -35.57
N PHE A 6 15.39 34.00 -34.37
CA PHE A 6 15.79 33.22 -33.21
C PHE A 6 15.10 31.84 -33.26
N LEU A 7 15.87 30.78 -33.46
CA LEU A 7 15.41 29.40 -33.28
C LEU A 7 15.47 29.07 -31.78
N PHE A 8 14.30 28.95 -31.15
CA PHE A 8 14.18 28.40 -29.80
C PHE A 8 14.36 26.88 -29.86
N PHE A 9 15.48 26.38 -29.36
CA PHE A 9 15.66 24.95 -29.08
C PHE A 9 14.94 24.61 -27.78
N ILE A 10 13.78 23.96 -27.88
CA ILE A 10 13.12 23.34 -26.73
C ILE A 10 13.86 22.04 -26.46
N ALA A 11 14.71 22.04 -25.43
CA ALA A 11 15.29 20.80 -24.91
C ALA A 11 14.19 19.98 -24.23
N PHE A 12 13.73 18.91 -24.90
CA PHE A 12 12.95 17.88 -24.23
C PHE A 12 13.84 17.17 -23.21
N LEU A 13 13.69 17.53 -21.93
CA LEU A 13 14.15 16.66 -20.85
C LEU A 13 13.31 15.38 -20.90
N ALA A 14 13.88 14.33 -21.48
CA ALA A 14 13.34 12.99 -21.32
C ALA A 14 13.35 12.66 -19.82
N CYS A 15 12.17 12.54 -19.21
CA CYS A 15 12.05 11.94 -17.89
C CYS A 15 12.69 10.55 -17.95
N LYS A 16 13.82 10.37 -17.25
CA LYS A 16 14.35 9.03 -16.99
C LYS A 16 13.33 8.30 -16.12
N ASN A 17 12.47 7.49 -16.73
CA ASN A 17 11.77 6.46 -16.01
C ASN A 17 12.85 5.51 -15.50
N ASN A 18 13.05 5.46 -14.17
CA ASN A 18 13.87 4.41 -13.60
C ASN A 18 13.24 3.08 -14.01
N PRO A 19 13.98 2.20 -14.70
CA PRO A 19 13.44 0.91 -15.09
C PRO A 19 13.09 0.11 -13.83
N ILE A 20 11.93 -0.54 -13.86
CA ILE A 20 11.56 -1.53 -12.83
C ILE A 20 12.66 -2.61 -12.84
N PRO A 21 13.28 -2.93 -11.68
CA PRO A 21 14.35 -3.92 -11.63
C PRO A 21 13.89 -5.31 -12.06
N GLU A 22 14.84 -6.15 -12.44
CA GLU A 22 14.58 -7.56 -12.69
C GLU A 22 13.93 -8.23 -11.47
N GLY A 23 12.95 -9.11 -11.71
CA GLY A 23 12.16 -9.75 -10.66
C GLY A 23 10.94 -8.94 -10.20
N PHE A 24 10.80 -7.68 -10.62
CA PHE A 24 9.63 -6.85 -10.35
C PHE A 24 8.76 -6.63 -11.58
N VAL A 25 7.46 -6.44 -11.36
CA VAL A 25 6.47 -6.15 -12.41
C VAL A 25 5.46 -5.10 -11.94
N SER A 26 4.89 -4.35 -12.89
CA SER A 26 3.74 -3.47 -12.63
C SER A 26 2.46 -4.29 -12.61
N LEU A 27 1.59 -4.07 -11.61
CA LEU A 27 0.32 -4.78 -11.51
C LEU A 27 -0.66 -4.42 -12.61
N GLU A 28 -0.63 -3.17 -13.08
CA GLU A 28 -1.52 -2.65 -14.12
C GLU A 28 -1.38 -3.45 -15.44
N GLU A 29 -0.18 -3.96 -15.71
CA GLU A 29 0.12 -4.80 -16.88
C GLU A 29 -0.25 -6.27 -16.65
N SER A 30 -0.40 -6.70 -15.39
CA SER A 30 -0.47 -8.12 -15.02
C SER A 30 -1.83 -8.59 -14.48
N VAL A 31 -2.62 -7.70 -13.87
CA VAL A 31 -3.92 -8.01 -13.23
C VAL A 31 -4.89 -6.82 -13.38
N PRO A 32 -5.45 -6.57 -14.58
CA PRO A 32 -6.25 -5.37 -14.85
C PRO A 32 -7.57 -5.28 -14.07
N SER A 33 -8.00 -6.36 -13.40
CA SER A 33 -9.23 -6.39 -12.60
C SER A 33 -9.06 -5.90 -11.14
N LEU A 34 -7.85 -5.47 -10.74
CA LEU A 34 -7.62 -4.97 -9.39
C LEU A 34 -8.02 -3.50 -9.28
N VAL A 35 -8.75 -3.17 -8.22
CA VAL A 35 -9.01 -1.78 -7.86
C VAL A 35 -7.80 -1.26 -7.08
N ILE A 36 -7.27 -0.10 -7.45
CA ILE A 36 -6.07 0.48 -6.86
C ILE A 36 -6.41 1.83 -6.24
N GLU A 37 -5.93 2.08 -5.02
CA GLU A 37 -6.11 3.35 -4.31
C GLU A 37 -4.80 3.82 -3.66
N LEU A 38 -4.00 4.57 -4.43
CA LEU A 38 -2.66 5.00 -4.06
C LEU A 38 -2.65 6.27 -3.20
N ARG A 39 -3.09 6.17 -1.94
CA ARG A 39 -3.20 7.34 -1.04
C ARG A 39 -1.87 8.07 -0.78
N TYR A 40 -0.73 7.37 -0.84
CA TYR A 40 0.59 7.98 -0.73
C TYR A 40 0.99 8.86 -1.93
N SER A 41 0.29 8.75 -3.07
CA SER A 41 0.44 9.71 -4.19
C SER A 41 -0.45 10.94 -4.04
N THR A 42 -1.16 11.09 -2.92
CA THR A 42 -2.07 12.21 -2.62
C THR A 42 -1.76 12.81 -1.25
N THR A 43 -2.53 13.81 -0.80
CA THR A 43 -2.44 14.35 0.57
C THR A 43 -3.40 13.66 1.55
N ASP A 44 -4.16 12.66 1.11
CA ASP A 44 -5.00 11.85 2.00
C ASP A 44 -4.26 10.61 2.51
N ASN A 45 -3.23 10.85 3.31
CA ASN A 45 -2.51 9.84 4.10
C ASN A 45 -2.15 10.42 5.47
N PHE A 46 -1.52 9.63 6.34
CA PHE A 46 -1.19 10.04 7.72
C PHE A 46 -0.12 11.15 7.82
N VAL A 47 0.69 11.36 6.77
CA VAL A 47 1.63 12.48 6.69
C VAL A 47 0.91 13.76 6.28
N GLY A 48 -0.01 13.65 5.32
CA GLY A 48 -0.74 14.80 4.76
C GLY A 48 -0.05 15.48 3.58
N GLU A 49 1.03 14.89 3.08
CA GLU A 49 1.79 15.32 1.91
C GLU A 49 1.88 14.15 0.91
N ILE A 50 2.23 14.45 -0.36
CA ILE A 50 2.58 13.41 -1.32
C ILE A 50 3.93 12.81 -0.89
N ILE A 51 3.96 11.50 -0.70
CA ILE A 51 5.13 10.79 -0.18
C ILE A 51 6.23 10.69 -1.24
N ASP A 52 7.49 10.78 -0.80
CA ASP A 52 8.63 10.66 -1.69
C ASP A 52 8.59 9.29 -2.40
N GLY A 53 8.78 9.27 -3.72
CA GLY A 53 8.67 8.04 -4.53
C GLY A 53 7.29 7.75 -5.12
N TYR A 54 6.23 8.41 -4.65
CA TYR A 54 4.84 8.16 -5.11
C TYR A 54 4.31 9.18 -6.13
N ARG A 55 5.16 10.02 -6.73
CA ARG A 55 4.72 11.05 -7.69
C ARG A 55 4.27 10.49 -9.05
N ASN A 56 4.73 9.29 -9.41
CA ASN A 56 4.33 8.56 -10.62
C ASN A 56 3.71 7.23 -10.17
N PRO A 57 2.44 7.21 -9.76
CA PRO A 57 1.83 6.07 -9.11
C PRO A 57 1.79 4.85 -10.04
N LYS A 58 2.52 3.80 -9.66
CA LYS A 58 2.38 2.44 -10.19
C LYS A 58 2.46 1.49 -9.01
N ILE A 59 1.60 0.47 -8.97
CA ILE A 59 1.82 -0.62 -8.03
C ILE A 59 2.84 -1.58 -8.63
N VAL A 60 4.02 -1.61 -8.04
CA VAL A 60 5.09 -2.52 -8.40
C VAL A 60 5.18 -3.60 -7.31
N LEU A 61 5.40 -4.86 -7.71
CA LEU A 61 5.57 -6.00 -6.82
C LEU A 61 6.56 -6.98 -7.42
N THR A 62 7.11 -7.87 -6.60
CA THR A 62 7.84 -9.04 -7.11
C THR A 62 6.91 -9.94 -7.94
N LEU A 63 7.47 -10.60 -8.94
CA LEU A 63 6.72 -11.50 -9.83
C LEU A 63 5.99 -12.60 -9.04
N GLU A 64 6.64 -13.14 -8.01
CA GLU A 64 6.11 -14.16 -7.10
C GLU A 64 4.88 -13.65 -6.36
N THR A 65 4.93 -12.40 -5.86
CA THR A 65 3.80 -11.79 -5.16
C THR A 65 2.63 -11.57 -6.11
N VAL A 66 2.88 -11.10 -7.34
CA VAL A 66 1.82 -10.96 -8.35
C VAL A 66 1.18 -12.31 -8.68
N ASN A 67 1.97 -13.38 -8.81
CA ASN A 67 1.46 -14.72 -9.07
C ASN A 67 0.63 -15.26 -7.89
N ALA A 68 1.02 -14.97 -6.65
CA ALA A 68 0.24 -15.32 -5.47
C ALA A 68 -1.09 -14.53 -5.41
N LEU A 69 -1.06 -13.22 -5.68
CA LEU A 69 -2.26 -12.38 -5.74
C LEU A 69 -3.25 -12.81 -6.83
N LYS A 70 -2.77 -13.28 -7.99
CA LYS A 70 -3.64 -13.87 -9.03
C LYS A 70 -4.45 -15.04 -8.49
N LYS A 71 -3.85 -15.90 -7.65
CA LYS A 71 -4.55 -17.02 -7.02
C LYS A 71 -5.59 -16.54 -6.00
N VAL A 72 -5.22 -15.56 -5.15
CA VAL A 72 -6.16 -14.90 -4.21
C VAL A 72 -7.36 -14.33 -4.97
N GLN A 73 -7.12 -13.58 -6.04
CA GLN A 73 -8.16 -13.00 -6.88
C GLN A 73 -9.09 -14.05 -7.48
N ASN A 74 -8.56 -15.16 -7.96
CA ASN A 74 -9.37 -16.25 -8.53
C ASN A 74 -10.22 -16.96 -7.47
N GLU A 75 -9.75 -17.03 -6.23
CA GLU A 75 -10.53 -17.57 -5.12
C GLU A 75 -11.66 -16.66 -4.69
N LEU A 76 -11.37 -15.36 -4.51
CA LEU A 76 -12.37 -14.35 -4.11
C LEU A 76 -13.48 -14.18 -5.15
N LYS A 77 -13.14 -14.28 -6.44
CA LYS A 77 -14.11 -14.19 -7.55
C LYS A 77 -15.26 -15.19 -7.42
N LYS A 78 -15.01 -16.38 -6.85
CA LYS A 78 -16.04 -17.41 -6.64
C LYS A 78 -17.14 -16.97 -5.66
N GLN A 79 -16.89 -15.92 -4.89
CA GLN A 79 -17.80 -15.35 -3.89
C GLN A 79 -18.29 -13.95 -4.28
N ASN A 80 -18.14 -13.54 -5.55
CA ASN A 80 -18.37 -12.17 -6.02
C ASN A 80 -17.54 -11.12 -5.27
N LEU A 81 -16.32 -11.48 -4.87
CA LEU A 81 -15.36 -10.59 -4.22
C LEU A 81 -14.10 -10.38 -5.06
N GLY A 82 -13.40 -9.30 -4.78
CA GLY A 82 -12.06 -9.01 -5.28
C GLY A 82 -11.22 -8.31 -4.22
N LEU A 83 -10.00 -7.95 -4.59
CA LEU A 83 -9.12 -7.11 -3.79
C LEU A 83 -9.15 -5.68 -4.31
N LYS A 84 -9.08 -4.75 -3.35
CA LYS A 84 -8.52 -3.42 -3.58
C LYS A 84 -7.13 -3.38 -2.94
N ILE A 85 -6.16 -2.78 -3.63
CA ILE A 85 -4.79 -2.60 -3.15
C ILE A 85 -4.56 -1.13 -2.82
N TYR A 86 -4.05 -0.87 -1.62
CA TYR A 86 -3.65 0.47 -1.17
C TYR A 86 -2.16 0.72 -1.39
N ASP A 87 -1.33 -0.30 -1.14
CA ASP A 87 0.12 -0.20 -1.32
C ASP A 87 0.76 -1.54 -1.67
N GLY A 88 1.92 -1.46 -2.35
CA GLY A 88 2.74 -2.60 -2.76
C GLY A 88 4.21 -2.32 -2.46
N TYR A 89 5.08 -2.33 -3.47
CA TYR A 89 6.45 -1.83 -3.29
C TYR A 89 6.45 -0.37 -2.82
N ARG A 90 7.15 -0.13 -1.71
CA ARG A 90 7.37 1.19 -1.12
C ARG A 90 8.86 1.51 -1.14
N PRO A 91 9.33 2.47 -1.95
CA PRO A 91 10.74 2.87 -1.97
C PRO A 91 11.26 3.28 -0.59
N GLN A 92 12.53 3.01 -0.28
CA GLN A 92 13.13 3.43 0.98
C GLN A 92 13.05 4.96 1.20
N LYS A 93 13.06 5.78 0.16
CA LYS A 93 12.85 7.24 0.23
C LYS A 93 11.48 7.60 0.83
N ALA A 94 10.44 6.79 0.58
CA ALA A 94 9.13 6.95 1.21
C ALA A 94 9.20 6.67 2.72
N VAL A 95 9.87 5.58 3.10
CA VAL A 95 10.11 5.24 4.52
C VAL A 95 10.90 6.34 5.21
N ASN A 96 11.93 6.87 4.56
CA ASN A 96 12.71 8.00 5.06
C ASN A 96 11.85 9.26 5.22
N HIS A 97 10.88 9.50 4.33
CA HIS A 97 9.89 10.57 4.49
C HIS A 97 9.08 10.34 5.77
N PHE A 98 8.54 9.13 6.00
CA PHE A 98 7.81 8.80 7.23
C PHE A 98 8.66 9.04 8.49
N ILE A 99 9.95 8.68 8.48
CA ILE A 99 10.88 8.95 9.58
C ILE A 99 11.04 10.45 9.83
N ARG A 100 11.27 11.25 8.78
CA ARG A 100 11.38 12.72 8.93
C ARG A 100 10.10 13.33 9.47
N TRP A 101 8.94 12.88 9.00
CA TRP A 101 7.64 13.33 9.50
C TRP A 101 7.44 12.95 10.98
N ALA A 102 7.74 11.71 11.36
CA ALA A 102 7.53 11.21 12.71
C ALA A 102 8.39 11.96 13.74
N LYS A 103 9.59 12.41 13.36
CA LYS A 103 10.48 13.26 14.19
C LYS A 103 9.93 14.67 14.44
N LYS A 104 9.01 15.17 13.60
CA LYS A 104 8.34 16.47 13.79
C LYS A 104 7.12 16.30 14.69
N LEU A 105 7.32 16.25 16.01
CA LEU A 105 6.25 15.92 16.97
C LEU A 105 5.05 16.88 16.95
N ASN A 106 5.25 18.15 16.58
CA ASN A 106 4.19 19.15 16.50
C ASN A 106 3.34 19.05 15.23
N ASP A 107 3.77 18.27 14.24
CA ASP A 107 3.00 18.04 13.02
C ASP A 107 1.95 16.95 13.26
N THR A 108 0.78 17.36 13.76
CA THR A 108 -0.33 16.46 14.09
C THR A 108 -1.56 16.70 13.22
N VAL A 109 -1.39 17.27 12.02
CA VAL A 109 -2.49 17.68 11.12
C VAL A 109 -3.48 16.53 10.86
N LYS A 110 -2.95 15.32 10.69
CA LYS A 110 -3.72 14.11 10.35
C LYS A 110 -4.04 13.21 11.56
N LYS A 111 -3.62 13.60 12.77
CA LYS A 111 -3.77 12.81 14.01
C LYS A 111 -5.20 12.33 14.24
N LYS A 112 -6.18 13.23 14.13
CA LYS A 112 -7.60 12.91 14.41
C LYS A 112 -8.13 11.76 13.53
N LYS A 113 -7.66 11.66 12.28
CA LYS A 113 -8.07 10.61 11.35
C LYS A 113 -7.26 9.32 11.54
N TYR A 114 -5.94 9.43 11.52
CA TYR A 114 -5.07 8.26 11.38
C TYR A 114 -4.56 7.68 12.70
N TYR A 115 -4.36 8.50 13.73
CA TYR A 115 -3.78 8.04 15.02
C TYR A 115 -4.38 8.81 16.21
N PRO A 116 -5.72 8.81 16.37
CA PRO A 116 -6.39 9.70 17.33
C PRO A 116 -5.97 9.41 18.77
N MET A 117 -5.74 8.13 19.10
CA MET A 117 -5.44 7.67 20.46
C MET A 117 -3.96 7.40 20.72
N VAL A 118 -3.13 7.37 19.67
CA VAL A 118 -1.70 7.06 19.78
C VAL A 118 -0.89 8.34 19.79
N ARG A 119 0.08 8.46 20.70
CA ARG A 119 0.99 9.61 20.70
C ARG A 119 1.97 9.49 19.54
N LYS A 120 2.30 10.61 18.88
CA LYS A 120 3.14 10.59 17.67
C LYS A 120 4.53 10.01 17.94
N ASP A 121 5.11 10.30 19.11
CA ASP A 121 6.39 9.75 19.57
C ASP A 121 6.36 8.24 19.83
N LYS A 122 5.18 7.62 19.90
CA LYS A 122 4.98 6.19 20.12
C LYS A 122 4.74 5.38 18.85
N LEU A 123 4.60 6.02 17.68
CA LEU A 123 4.24 5.32 16.45
C LEU A 123 5.27 4.25 16.01
N PHE A 124 6.56 4.45 16.28
CA PHE A 124 7.61 3.45 16.02
C PHE A 124 7.61 2.33 17.07
N GLU A 125 7.55 2.70 18.36
CA GLU A 125 7.54 1.75 19.48
C GLU A 125 6.32 0.82 19.39
N GLU A 126 5.17 1.37 19.02
CA GLU A 126 3.94 0.61 18.79
C GLU A 126 3.90 -0.09 17.43
N GLY A 127 4.90 0.11 16.56
CA GLY A 127 5.08 -0.64 15.32
C GLY A 127 4.09 -0.31 14.20
N TYR A 128 3.55 0.90 14.17
CA TYR A 128 2.72 1.40 13.05
C TYR A 128 3.55 2.12 11.98
N VAL A 129 4.76 2.56 12.35
CA VAL A 129 5.77 3.07 11.41
C VAL A 129 7.03 2.25 11.62
N ALA A 130 7.68 1.85 10.54
CA ALA A 130 8.91 1.07 10.56
C ALA A 130 10.06 1.85 9.93
N GLU A 131 11.27 1.74 10.49
CA GLU A 131 12.48 2.30 9.86
C GLU A 131 12.95 1.46 8.66
N ARG A 132 12.61 0.17 8.68
CA ARG A 132 12.83 -0.80 7.61
C ARG A 132 11.52 -1.51 7.31
N SER A 133 10.88 -1.17 6.19
CA SER A 133 9.56 -1.69 5.84
C SER A 133 9.67 -2.95 4.97
N GLY A 134 8.81 -3.94 5.23
CA GLY A 134 8.67 -5.10 4.34
C GLY A 134 8.24 -4.72 2.91
N HIS A 135 7.51 -3.60 2.76
CA HIS A 135 7.14 -3.06 1.44
C HIS A 135 8.35 -2.69 0.59
N SER A 136 9.45 -2.24 1.19
CA SER A 136 10.67 -1.91 0.44
C SER A 136 11.39 -3.14 -0.10
N ARG A 137 10.97 -4.36 0.28
CA ARG A 137 11.46 -5.62 -0.28
C ARG A 137 10.64 -6.12 -1.47
N GLY A 138 9.48 -5.49 -1.74
CA GLY A 138 8.67 -5.75 -2.93
C GLY A 138 7.62 -6.85 -2.83
N SER A 139 7.57 -7.58 -1.71
CA SER A 139 6.66 -8.70 -1.50
C SER A 139 5.61 -8.48 -0.40
N THR A 140 5.38 -7.22 -0.03
CA THR A 140 4.39 -6.84 0.97
C THR A 140 3.30 -6.00 0.32
N VAL A 141 2.06 -6.24 0.73
CA VAL A 141 0.88 -5.58 0.18
C VAL A 141 -0.07 -5.16 1.29
N ASP A 142 -0.70 -4.02 1.06
CA ASP A 142 -1.82 -3.55 1.86
C ASP A 142 -3.11 -3.67 1.05
N VAL A 143 -4.07 -4.46 1.54
CA VAL A 143 -5.26 -4.82 0.77
C VAL A 143 -6.54 -4.81 1.61
N THR A 144 -7.68 -4.67 0.92
CA THR A 144 -9.01 -4.95 1.47
C THR A 144 -9.85 -5.78 0.50
N LEU A 145 -10.99 -6.27 0.98
CA LEU A 145 -11.99 -6.94 0.16
C LEU A 145 -12.95 -5.93 -0.44
N ILE A 146 -13.30 -6.12 -1.70
CA ILE A 146 -14.35 -5.39 -2.40
C ILE A 146 -15.39 -6.35 -2.98
N ARG A 147 -16.61 -5.85 -3.16
CA ARG A 147 -17.62 -6.49 -4.00
C ARG A 147 -17.26 -6.32 -5.47
N ILE A 148 -17.53 -7.35 -6.28
CA ILE A 148 -17.39 -7.30 -7.74
C ILE A 148 -18.66 -7.75 -8.47
N ASP A 149 -19.76 -7.94 -7.76
CA ASP A 149 -21.07 -8.12 -8.38
C ASP A 149 -21.48 -6.83 -9.12
N SER A 150 -22.40 -6.97 -10.08
CA SER A 150 -22.83 -5.87 -10.94
C SER A 150 -23.50 -4.71 -10.21
N LEU A 151 -24.01 -4.92 -8.98
CA LEU A 151 -24.73 -3.90 -8.23
C LEU A 151 -23.81 -3.09 -7.33
N ASN A 152 -22.75 -3.70 -6.77
CA ASN A 152 -21.91 -3.11 -5.74
C ASN A 152 -20.42 -3.06 -6.14
N TYR A 153 -20.11 -3.17 -7.44
CA TYR A 153 -18.72 -3.25 -7.91
C TYR A 153 -17.82 -2.16 -7.30
N GLY A 154 -16.71 -2.58 -6.69
CA GLY A 154 -15.72 -1.72 -6.06
C GLY A 154 -16.03 -1.29 -4.63
N GLN A 155 -17.23 -1.58 -4.09
CA GLN A 155 -17.57 -1.27 -2.72
C GLN A 155 -16.75 -2.12 -1.76
N GLU A 156 -16.02 -1.47 -0.86
CA GLU A 156 -15.25 -2.14 0.20
C GLU A 156 -16.16 -2.84 1.21
N LEU A 157 -15.69 -3.99 1.70
CA LEU A 157 -16.28 -4.59 2.88
C LEU A 157 -15.82 -3.84 4.12
N ASP A 158 -16.74 -3.60 5.04
CA ASP A 158 -16.42 -2.91 6.28
C ASP A 158 -15.51 -3.78 7.16
N MET A 159 -14.29 -3.31 7.38
CA MET A 159 -13.27 -3.97 8.19
C MET A 159 -13.21 -3.42 9.61
N GLY A 160 -14.08 -2.49 10.00
CA GLY A 160 -14.16 -1.91 11.34
C GLY A 160 -13.19 -0.76 11.61
N SER A 161 -12.19 -0.55 10.76
CA SER A 161 -11.33 0.63 10.76
C SER A 161 -10.84 0.89 9.33
N GLU A 162 -10.52 2.14 9.01
CA GLU A 162 -9.88 2.47 7.73
C GLU A 162 -8.47 1.86 7.62
N TRP A 163 -7.96 1.75 6.39
CA TRP A 163 -6.55 1.55 6.11
C TRP A 163 -5.70 2.70 6.68
N ASP A 164 -4.48 2.39 7.12
CA ASP A 164 -3.56 3.29 7.84
C ASP A 164 -4.10 3.85 9.18
N TYR A 165 -5.14 3.23 9.76
CA TYR A 165 -5.55 3.54 11.13
C TYR A 165 -4.53 2.99 12.13
N PHE A 166 -3.69 3.85 12.71
CA PHE A 166 -2.70 3.48 13.71
C PHE A 166 -3.31 3.50 15.12
N GLY A 167 -3.81 2.35 15.55
CA GLY A 167 -4.32 2.12 16.88
C GLY A 167 -4.83 0.70 17.05
N VAL A 168 -5.09 0.24 18.27
CA VAL A 168 -5.49 -1.15 18.56
C VAL A 168 -6.68 -1.65 17.73
N LYS A 169 -7.55 -0.76 17.24
CA LYS A 169 -8.67 -1.09 16.34
C LYS A 169 -8.21 -1.75 15.04
N SER A 170 -7.00 -1.48 14.56
CA SER A 170 -6.45 -2.09 13.33
C SER A 170 -5.91 -3.50 13.53
N TRP A 171 -5.71 -3.95 14.78
CA TRP A 171 -5.08 -5.24 15.07
C TRP A 171 -5.98 -6.41 14.64
N ILE A 172 -5.38 -7.49 14.17
CA ILE A 172 -6.11 -8.63 13.61
C ILE A 172 -7.07 -9.29 14.62
N ASN A 173 -6.73 -9.21 15.91
CA ASN A 173 -7.48 -9.79 17.03
C ASN A 173 -8.28 -8.76 17.84
N TYR A 174 -8.47 -7.56 17.33
CA TYR A 174 -9.26 -6.54 18.03
C TYR A 174 -10.72 -6.97 18.17
N ASP A 175 -11.22 -7.04 19.41
CA ASP A 175 -12.51 -7.66 19.68
C ASP A 175 -13.71 -6.70 19.65
N SER A 176 -13.50 -5.39 19.82
CA SER A 176 -14.58 -4.41 19.90
C SER A 176 -15.00 -3.88 18.53
N ILE A 177 -15.23 -4.79 17.58
CA ILE A 177 -15.82 -4.57 16.25
C ILE A 177 -17.00 -5.53 16.05
N SER A 178 -17.87 -5.22 15.10
CA SER A 178 -19.07 -6.03 14.83
C SER A 178 -18.70 -7.44 14.37
N TYR A 179 -19.63 -8.38 14.54
CA TYR A 179 -19.46 -9.75 14.05
C TYR A 179 -19.11 -9.78 12.55
N LEU A 180 -19.83 -9.00 11.72
CA LEU A 180 -19.58 -8.94 10.29
C LEU A 180 -18.17 -8.39 9.95
N GLN A 181 -17.69 -7.38 10.69
CA GLN A 181 -16.33 -6.85 10.53
C GLN A 181 -15.27 -7.90 10.88
N LYS A 182 -15.50 -8.72 11.92
CA LYS A 182 -14.61 -9.85 12.26
C LYS A 182 -14.60 -10.92 11.17
N GLU A 183 -15.77 -11.27 10.62
CA GLU A 183 -15.87 -12.24 9.53
C GLU A 183 -15.17 -11.74 8.26
N ASN A 184 -15.30 -10.45 7.92
CA ASN A 184 -14.60 -9.85 6.77
C ASN A 184 -13.07 -9.92 6.94
N ARG A 185 -12.55 -9.56 8.12
CA ARG A 185 -11.11 -9.68 8.44
C ARG A 185 -10.64 -11.14 8.38
N ARG A 186 -11.43 -12.08 8.91
CA ARG A 186 -11.10 -13.51 8.89
C ARG A 186 -11.09 -14.05 7.47
N LEU A 187 -12.07 -13.68 6.64
CA LEU A 187 -12.12 -14.06 5.24
C LEU A 187 -10.87 -13.59 4.49
N LEU A 188 -10.52 -12.31 4.63
CA LEU A 188 -9.31 -11.76 4.01
C LEU A 188 -8.06 -12.54 4.47
N GLN A 189 -7.87 -12.68 5.78
CA GLN A 189 -6.72 -13.42 6.34
C GLN A 189 -6.65 -14.86 5.82
N ASN A 190 -7.76 -15.59 5.86
CA ASN A 190 -7.78 -17.00 5.44
C ASN A 190 -7.38 -17.17 3.97
N VAL A 191 -7.91 -16.32 3.08
CA VAL A 191 -7.59 -16.41 1.66
C VAL A 191 -6.14 -15.99 1.40
N MET A 192 -5.65 -14.94 2.05
CA MET A 192 -4.26 -14.50 1.93
C MET A 192 -3.30 -15.59 2.44
N ILE A 193 -3.53 -16.13 3.65
CA ILE A 193 -2.72 -17.20 4.27
C ILE A 193 -2.68 -18.45 3.39
N LYS A 194 -3.84 -18.90 2.91
CA LYS A 194 -3.94 -20.06 2.02
C LYS A 194 -3.10 -19.90 0.74
N ASN A 195 -2.85 -18.67 0.31
CA ASN A 195 -2.08 -18.35 -0.89
C ASN A 195 -0.65 -17.89 -0.58
N GLY A 196 -0.13 -18.21 0.62
CA GLY A 196 1.29 -18.04 0.98
C GLY A 196 1.65 -16.69 1.57
N PHE A 197 0.67 -15.92 2.03
CA PHE A 197 0.91 -14.65 2.71
C PHE A 197 0.85 -14.78 4.23
N LYS A 198 1.69 -14.02 4.92
CA LYS A 198 1.70 -13.89 6.37
C LYS A 198 1.13 -12.53 6.78
N PRO A 199 0.11 -12.46 7.66
CA PRO A 199 -0.43 -11.20 8.16
C PRO A 199 0.51 -10.55 9.18
N TYR A 200 0.42 -9.22 9.30
CA TYR A 200 1.00 -8.49 10.43
C TYR A 200 -0.04 -8.25 11.53
N SER A 201 0.29 -8.65 12.76
CA SER A 201 -0.68 -8.68 13.87
C SER A 201 -1.37 -7.34 14.20
N LYS A 202 -0.72 -6.20 13.90
CA LYS A 202 -1.22 -4.87 14.23
C LYS A 202 -2.00 -4.20 13.10
N GLU A 203 -2.07 -4.80 11.92
CA GLU A 203 -2.66 -4.18 10.73
C GLU A 203 -3.44 -5.23 9.93
N TRP A 204 -4.78 -5.19 9.98
CA TRP A 204 -5.63 -6.18 9.32
C TRP A 204 -5.48 -6.24 7.79
N TRP A 205 -4.92 -5.20 7.19
CA TRP A 205 -4.72 -5.06 5.75
C TRP A 205 -3.35 -5.54 5.26
N HIS A 206 -2.37 -5.74 6.15
CA HIS A 206 -0.96 -5.89 5.80
C HIS A 206 -0.50 -7.34 5.72
N PHE A 207 0.05 -7.71 4.56
CA PHE A 207 0.45 -9.08 4.27
C PHE A 207 1.79 -9.14 3.53
N THR A 208 2.70 -10.00 3.98
CA THR A 208 3.98 -10.28 3.30
C THR A 208 3.99 -11.71 2.76
N LEU A 209 4.44 -11.92 1.53
CA LEU A 209 4.63 -13.26 0.97
C LEU A 209 5.69 -14.03 1.79
N GLU A 210 5.38 -15.24 2.26
CA GLU A 210 6.28 -16.01 3.13
C GLU A 210 7.61 -16.38 2.45
N ASN A 211 7.54 -16.79 1.18
CA ASN A 211 8.71 -17.16 0.37
C ASN A 211 9.10 -16.01 -0.56
N GLU A 212 9.29 -14.81 -0.01
CA GLU A 212 9.71 -13.65 -0.80
C GLU A 212 11.13 -13.81 -1.38
N PRO A 213 11.37 -13.36 -2.63
CA PRO A 213 12.67 -13.49 -3.29
C PRO A 213 13.77 -12.61 -2.67
N PHE A 214 13.38 -11.54 -1.96
CA PHE A 214 14.31 -10.57 -1.39
C PHE A 214 14.04 -10.38 0.10
N THR A 215 14.73 -11.11 0.98
CA THR A 215 14.49 -10.98 2.43
C THR A 215 15.30 -9.86 3.09
N GLU A 216 16.48 -9.53 2.55
CA GLU A 216 17.44 -8.58 3.13
C GLU A 216 17.64 -7.29 2.32
N THR A 217 17.05 -7.20 1.12
CA THR A 217 17.26 -6.08 0.19
C THR A 217 16.11 -5.09 0.24
N TYR A 218 16.41 -3.86 0.65
CA TYR A 218 15.44 -2.76 0.73
C TYR A 218 15.70 -1.81 -0.43
N PHE A 219 14.81 -1.84 -1.42
CA PHE A 219 14.97 -1.13 -2.67
C PHE A 219 14.56 0.34 -2.56
N ASP A 220 15.12 1.17 -3.45
CA ASP A 220 14.86 2.62 -3.50
C ASP A 220 14.78 3.19 -4.94
N PHE A 221 14.44 2.34 -5.93
CA PHE A 221 14.29 2.78 -7.32
C PHE A 221 13.10 3.74 -7.51
#